data_AF-A0A543JNL5-F1
#
_entry.id   AF-A0A543JNL5-F1
#
_cell.length_a   1.000
_cell.length_b   1.000
_cell.length_c   1.000
_cell.angle_alpha   90.00
_cell.angle_beta   90.00
_cell.angle_gamma   90.00
#
_symmetry.space_group_name_H-M   'P 1'
#
loop_
_entity.id
_entity.type
_entity.pdbx_description
1 polymer ?
#
loop_
_entity_poly.entity_id
_entity_poly.type
_entity_poly.pdbx_seq_one_letter_code
_entity_poly.pdbx_strand_id
1 'polypeptide(L)'
;MTHEEPLDLGATGLSAAEEERIRREHDLDRPEVFDRRNDVDRRARTRANLLPEEQGTGSADPEAQAREVLRDSDVRTEIPESAPDTVAERRESGT
;
A
#
# COMPACT_ATOMS: atom_id res chain seq x y z
N MET A 1 3.62 13.60 9.97
CA MET A 1 4.84 12.79 10.22
C MET A 1 5.30 12.31 8.86
N THR A 2 6.51 12.66 8.44
CA THR A 2 7.13 12.10 7.24
C THR A 2 7.57 10.68 7.63
N HIS A 3 7.07 9.66 6.91
CA HIS A 3 7.54 8.30 7.13
C HIS A 3 8.93 8.19 6.50
N GLU A 4 9.96 8.17 7.33
CA GLU A 4 11.36 8.00 6.90
C GLU A 4 11.72 6.52 6.74
N GLU A 5 10.91 5.62 7.29
CA GLU A 5 11.11 4.17 7.17
C GLU A 5 10.65 3.65 5.81
N PRO A 6 11.41 2.72 5.19
CA PRO A 6 10.98 2.05 3.96
C PRO A 6 9.61 1.38 4.10
N LEU A 7 8.85 1.36 3.01
CA LEU A 7 7.57 0.65 2.98
C LEU A 7 7.78 -0.86 3.14
N ASP A 8 6.90 -1.47 3.92
CA ASP A 8 6.92 -2.91 4.19
C ASP A 8 6.41 -3.69 2.96
N LEU A 9 7.13 -4.75 2.61
CA LEU A 9 6.72 -5.72 1.58
C LEU A 9 5.80 -6.80 2.17
N GLY A 10 5.67 -6.85 3.49
CA GLY A 10 4.99 -7.93 4.19
C GLY A 10 5.79 -9.24 4.13
N ALA A 11 5.09 -10.36 4.29
CA ALA A 11 5.73 -11.67 4.24
C ALA A 11 5.93 -12.12 2.78
N THR A 12 7.14 -11.93 2.26
CA THR A 12 7.53 -12.43 0.93
C THR A 12 8.32 -13.74 1.04
N GLY A 13 8.34 -14.52 -0.05
CA GLY A 13 9.21 -15.69 -0.19
C GLY A 13 10.63 -15.37 -0.69
N LEU A 14 11.00 -14.09 -0.75
CA LEU A 14 12.22 -13.61 -1.39
C LEU A 14 13.41 -13.58 -0.42
N SER A 15 14.64 -13.60 -0.95
CA SER A 15 15.81 -13.33 -0.12
C SER A 15 15.90 -11.85 0.25
N ALA A 16 16.53 -11.54 1.39
CA ALA A 16 16.70 -10.15 1.85
C ALA A 16 17.39 -9.23 0.80
N ALA A 17 18.31 -9.79 0.01
CA ALA A 17 18.99 -9.04 -1.05
C ALA A 17 18.04 -8.72 -2.23
N GLU A 18 17.14 -9.64 -2.55
CA GLU A 18 16.10 -9.42 -3.56
C GLU A 18 15.05 -8.42 -3.08
N GLU A 19 14.64 -8.51 -1.81
CA GLU A 19 13.75 -7.52 -1.21
C GLU A 19 14.39 -6.12 -1.21
N GLU A 20 15.66 -5.98 -0.86
CA GLU A 20 16.35 -4.69 -0.93
C GLU A 20 16.41 -4.15 -2.37
N ARG A 21 16.69 -5.03 -3.35
CA ARG A 21 16.68 -4.65 -4.76
C ARG A 21 15.31 -4.15 -5.20
N ILE A 22 14.24 -4.87 -4.88
CA ILE A 22 12.86 -4.51 -5.20
C ILE A 22 12.48 -3.19 -4.53
N ARG A 23 12.84 -3.01 -3.25
CA ARG A 23 12.57 -1.74 -2.54
C ARG A 23 13.19 -0.54 -3.28
N ARG A 24 14.43 -0.67 -3.75
CA ARG A 24 15.08 0.40 -4.54
C ARG A 24 14.46 0.58 -5.92
N GLU A 25 14.10 -0.51 -6.60
CA GLU A 25 13.49 -0.48 -7.93
C GLU A 25 12.11 0.19 -7.93
N HIS A 26 11.32 -0.06 -6.90
CA HIS A 26 9.96 0.45 -6.74
C HIS A 26 9.85 1.71 -5.87
N ASP A 27 10.98 2.32 -5.48
CA ASP A 27 11.03 3.51 -4.62
C ASP A 27 10.43 3.32 -3.21
N LEU A 28 10.34 2.09 -2.73
CA LEU A 28 9.82 1.77 -1.39
C LEU A 28 10.77 2.22 -0.27
N ASP A 29 12.05 2.36 -0.58
CA ASP A 29 13.05 2.97 0.32
C ASP A 29 12.89 4.48 0.46
N ARG A 30 12.07 5.10 -0.39
CA ARG A 30 11.77 6.53 -0.42
C ARG A 30 10.25 6.75 -0.45
N PRO A 31 9.54 6.55 0.68
CA PRO A 31 8.08 6.60 0.74
C PRO A 31 7.47 7.89 0.17
N GLU A 32 8.14 9.03 0.30
CA GLU A 32 7.67 10.31 -0.28
C GLU A 32 7.69 10.35 -1.81
N VAL A 33 8.59 9.59 -2.45
CA VAL A 33 8.65 9.45 -3.91
C VAL A 33 7.54 8.52 -4.36
N PHE A 34 7.39 7.38 -3.69
CA PHE A 34 6.31 6.42 -3.92
C PHE A 34 4.93 7.07 -3.79
N ASP A 35 4.70 7.78 -2.68
CA ASP A 35 3.44 8.46 -2.39
C ASP A 35 3.07 9.48 -3.47
N ARG A 36 4.06 10.23 -3.95
CA ARG A 36 3.86 11.24 -4.98
C ARG A 36 3.55 10.61 -6.33
N ARG A 37 4.28 9.54 -6.70
CA ARG A 37 4.05 8.81 -7.95
C ARG A 37 2.65 8.19 -7.99
N ASN A 38 2.19 7.71 -6.82
CA ASN A 38 0.90 7.08 -6.66
C ASN A 38 -0.20 8.06 -6.19
N ASP A 39 0.02 9.38 -6.13
CA ASP A 39 -0.99 10.35 -5.67
C ASP A 39 -1.63 10.01 -4.31
N VAL A 40 -0.87 9.40 -3.39
CA VAL A 40 -1.40 8.86 -2.12
C VAL A 40 -2.07 9.95 -1.28
N ASP A 41 -1.45 11.14 -1.14
CA ASP A 41 -2.04 12.24 -0.35
C ASP A 41 -3.39 12.73 -0.88
N ARG A 42 -3.57 12.72 -2.21
CA ARG A 42 -4.84 13.11 -2.83
C ARG A 42 -5.90 12.04 -2.62
N ARG A 43 -5.54 10.77 -2.82
CA ARG A 43 -6.43 9.62 -2.66
C ARG A 43 -6.83 9.43 -1.19
N ALA A 44 -5.90 9.61 -0.26
CA ALA A 44 -6.12 9.52 1.18
C ALA A 44 -7.17 10.54 1.65
N ARG A 45 -7.02 11.82 1.27
CA ARG A 45 -8.02 12.86 1.58
C ARG A 45 -9.41 12.54 1.05
N THR A 46 -9.50 11.93 -0.13
CA THR A 46 -10.79 11.52 -0.70
C THR A 46 -11.41 10.39 0.10
N ARG A 47 -10.61 9.39 0.48
CA ARG A 47 -11.04 8.19 1.20
C ARG A 47 -11.33 8.44 2.69
N ALA A 48 -10.72 9.47 3.27
CA ALA A 48 -10.93 9.90 4.65
C ALA A 48 -12.28 10.64 4.86
N ASN A 49 -13.06 10.87 3.81
CA ASN A 49 -14.41 11.42 3.95
C ASN A 49 -15.34 10.36 4.55
N LEU A 50 -15.47 10.41 5.87
CA LEU A 50 -16.34 9.55 6.65
C LEU A 50 -17.79 10.04 6.60
N LEU A 51 -18.74 9.11 6.60
CA LEU A 51 -20.15 9.42 6.87
C LEU A 51 -20.34 9.90 8.31
N PRO A 52 -21.41 10.66 8.62
CA PRO A 52 -21.67 11.15 9.98
C PRO A 52 -21.67 10.04 11.04
N GLU A 53 -22.19 8.85 10.70
CA GLU A 53 -22.25 7.70 11.61
C GLU A 53 -20.86 7.10 11.88
N GLU A 54 -19.92 7.28 10.95
CA GLU A 54 -18.56 6.75 11.05
C GLU A 54 -17.64 7.65 11.89
N GLN A 55 -17.99 8.92 12.10
CA GLN A 55 -17.15 9.86 12.86
C GLN A 55 -16.99 9.47 14.34
N GLY A 56 -17.97 8.78 14.93
CA GLY A 56 -17.93 8.35 16.33
C GLY A 56 -17.29 6.98 16.57
N THR A 57 -17.16 6.16 15.52
CA THR A 57 -16.73 4.75 15.61
C THR A 57 -15.48 4.45 14.78
N GLY A 58 -15.10 5.36 13.89
CA GLY A 58 -13.97 5.24 12.98
C GLY A 58 -12.62 5.53 13.64
N SER A 59 -11.58 5.59 12.81
CA SER A 59 -10.22 5.95 13.25
C SER A 59 -10.15 7.38 13.78
N ALA A 60 -9.29 7.60 14.78
CA ALA A 60 -8.95 8.93 15.28
C ALA A 60 -8.23 9.80 14.23
N ASP A 61 -7.58 9.16 13.25
CA ASP A 61 -7.00 9.80 12.07
C ASP A 61 -7.34 8.97 10.81
N PRO A 62 -8.48 9.25 10.16
CA PRO A 62 -8.91 8.52 8.98
C PRO A 62 -8.02 8.80 7.76
N GLU A 63 -7.33 9.95 7.71
CA GLU A 63 -6.41 10.26 6.61
C GLU A 63 -5.11 9.46 6.74
N ALA A 64 -4.54 9.38 7.95
CA ALA A 64 -3.38 8.51 8.19
C ALA A 64 -3.71 7.04 7.89
N GLN A 65 -4.87 6.55 8.35
CA GLN A 65 -5.30 5.19 8.06
C GLN A 65 -5.47 4.97 6.54
N ALA A 66 -6.10 5.91 5.84
CA ALA A 66 -6.28 5.80 4.39
C ALA A 66 -4.93 5.80 3.63
N ARG A 67 -3.96 6.61 4.09
CA ARG A 67 -2.59 6.64 3.53
C ARG A 67 -1.90 5.30 3.66
N GLU A 68 -1.95 4.66 4.83
CA GLU A 68 -1.34 3.34 5.04
C GLU A 68 -1.99 2.26 4.17
N VAL A 69 -3.32 2.21 4.13
CA VAL A 69 -4.06 1.23 3.32
C VAL A 69 -3.77 1.41 1.83
N LEU A 70 -3.66 2.65 1.35
CA LEU A 70 -3.33 2.92 -0.05
C LEU A 70 -1.89 2.48 -0.38
N ARG A 71 -0.92 2.82 0.46
CA ARG A 71 0.48 2.39 0.27
C ARG A 71 0.60 0.88 0.18
N ASP A 72 0.06 0.16 1.15
CA ASP A 72 0.05 -1.30 1.17
C ASP A 72 -0.66 -1.90 -0.05
N SER A 73 -1.79 -1.32 -0.46
CA SER A 73 -2.49 -1.74 -1.69
C SER A 73 -1.67 -1.50 -2.96
N ASP A 74 -0.98 -0.36 -3.08
CA ASP A 74 -0.15 -0.06 -4.26
C ASP A 74 1.09 -0.95 -4.28
N VAL A 75 1.73 -1.20 -3.13
CA VAL A 75 2.85 -2.15 -3.00
C VAL A 75 2.44 -3.53 -3.52
N ARG A 76 1.30 -4.07 -3.06
CA ARG A 76 0.79 -5.37 -3.52
C ARG A 76 0.35 -5.39 -4.99
N THR A 77 0.03 -4.22 -5.55
CA THR A 77 -0.31 -4.09 -6.97
C THR A 77 0.94 -4.10 -7.85
N GLU A 78 2.00 -3.41 -7.41
CA GLU A 78 3.26 -3.30 -8.13
C GLU A 78 4.15 -4.54 -7.96
N ILE A 79 4.08 -5.19 -6.80
CA ILE A 79 4.91 -6.33 -6.41
C ILE A 79 3.96 -7.47 -6.02
N PRO A 80 3.59 -8.33 -6.98
CA PRO A 80 2.70 -9.47 -6.73
C PRO A 80 3.18 -10.38 -5.60
N GLU A 81 4.50 -10.53 -5.42
CA GLU A 81 5.11 -11.31 -4.34
C GLU A 81 4.87 -10.74 -2.93
N SER A 82 4.41 -9.49 -2.82
CA SER A 82 3.98 -8.85 -1.56
C SER A 82 2.52 -9.13 -1.23
N ALA A 83 1.75 -9.65 -2.20
CA ALA A 83 0.38 -10.07 -1.93
C ALA A 83 0.39 -11.35 -1.06
N PRO A 84 -0.45 -11.45 -0.03
CA PRO A 84 -0.57 -12.68 0.73
C PRO A 84 -0.99 -13.84 -0.18
N ASP A 85 -0.56 -15.07 0.14
CA ASP A 85 -0.94 -16.34 -0.51
C ASP A 85 -2.44 -16.68 -0.31
N THR A 86 -3.33 -15.76 -0.65
CA THR A 86 -4.73 -16.03 -0.91
C THR A 86 -4.85 -16.31 -2.39
N VAL A 87 -5.40 -17.48 -2.76
CA VAL A 87 -5.59 -17.91 -4.15
C VAL A 87 -6.20 -16.78 -4.99
N ALA A 88 -5.38 -16.15 -5.83
CA ALA A 88 -5.88 -15.40 -6.96
C ALA A 88 -6.47 -16.43 -7.92
N GLU A 89 -7.77 -16.75 -7.77
CA GLU A 89 -8.51 -17.55 -8.75
C GLU A 89 -8.43 -16.84 -10.09
N ARG A 90 -7.45 -17.25 -10.91
CA ARG A 90 -7.30 -16.82 -12.29
C ARG A 90 -8.50 -17.39 -13.04
N ARG A 91 -9.60 -16.65 -13.09
CA ARG A 91 -10.72 -17.01 -13.96
C ARG A 91 -10.23 -16.85 -15.39
N GLU A 92 -9.86 -17.97 -15.99
CA GLU A 92 -9.62 -18.08 -17.41
C GLU A 92 -10.97 -17.83 -18.08
N SER A 93 -11.15 -16.65 -18.69
CA SER A 93 -12.32 -16.38 -19.53
C SER A 93 -12.23 -17.33 -20.72
N GLY A 94 -12.85 -18.51 -20.58
CA GLY A 94 -12.99 -19.49 -21.65
C GLY A 94 -13.73 -18.87 -22.84
N THR A 95 -13.16 -19.07 -24.02
CA THR A 95 -13.73 -18.71 -25.34
C THR A 95 -15.00 -19.50 -25.64
#